data_AF-A0A3R6HHX1-F1
#
_entry.id   AF-A0A3R6HHX1-F1
#
_cell.length_a   1.000
_cell.length_b   1.000
_cell.length_c   1.000
_cell.angle_alpha   90.00
_cell.angle_beta   90.00
_cell.angle_gamma   90.00
#
_symmetry.space_group_name_H-M   'P 1'
#
loop_
_entity.id
_entity.type
_entity.pdbx_description
1 polymer ?
#
loop_
_entity_poly.entity_id
_entity_poly.type
_entity_poly.pdbx_seq_one_letter_code
_entity_poly.pdbx_strand_id
1 'polypeptide(L)'
;GYRSEQGNFDYRYGIAKEHRDLNNFYYETDVDDLGRITGVRGPNELATGVPYAIAFEYQPLATFGESGITAPAYAVTKHYDIQHPNDDLETVTFVDGFGRAVQVKKDGVITSAAKGSSAKDENVMIVSGRNVYDAFGRVAKAFYPTTEGNGSKSTFSKSFDNVSPTVTVYDVLDRATSVTFPDNSTTTTAYTVDNGSHALVTTVTDALHNVQSTHTNGSGKTLKTIQKSGPDGEITTSFEYDGIQRLVRVTDTEGNVTTSTYDMGDRRTEVNHPASGITSFTYDALGNVLTKQTA
;
A
#
# COMPACT_ATOMS: atom_id res chain seq x y z
N GLY A 1 9.59 -18.09 -18.10
CA GLY A 1 9.51 -19.20 -17.14
C GLY A 1 10.89 -19.46 -16.61
N TYR A 2 11.11 -19.34 -15.30
CA TYR A 2 12.40 -19.57 -14.68
C TYR A 2 12.80 -21.04 -14.83
N ARG A 3 14.03 -21.32 -15.30
CA ARG A 3 14.62 -22.66 -15.14
C ARG A 3 15.18 -22.70 -13.73
N SER A 4 14.45 -23.29 -12.79
CA SER A 4 15.05 -23.71 -11.52
C SER A 4 15.95 -24.90 -11.83
N GLU A 5 17.19 -24.65 -12.22
CA GLU A 5 18.23 -25.65 -12.03
C GLU A 5 18.47 -25.70 -10.53
N GLN A 6 17.82 -26.69 -9.92
CA GLN A 6 17.63 -26.89 -8.48
C GLN A 6 18.95 -27.38 -7.86
N GLY A 7 20.03 -26.61 -7.96
CA GLY A 7 21.38 -27.04 -7.60
C GLY A 7 21.72 -26.90 -6.12
N ASN A 8 21.13 -25.92 -5.43
CA ASN A 8 21.53 -25.57 -4.06
C ASN A 8 20.32 -25.20 -3.19
N PHE A 9 20.04 -26.02 -2.18
CA PHE A 9 18.90 -25.88 -1.26
C PHE A 9 19.34 -26.01 0.19
N ASP A 10 18.72 -25.21 1.07
CA ASP A 10 18.65 -25.51 2.49
C ASP A 10 17.50 -26.49 2.75
N TYR A 11 17.82 -27.77 2.84
CA TYR A 11 16.82 -28.83 3.04
C TYR A 11 16.14 -28.77 4.41
N ARG A 12 16.70 -28.06 5.40
CA ARG A 12 16.07 -27.90 6.72
C ARG A 12 14.76 -27.13 6.63
N TYR A 13 14.69 -26.18 5.69
CA TYR A 13 13.54 -25.28 5.52
C TYR A 13 12.94 -25.30 4.11
N GLY A 14 13.53 -26.06 3.18
CA GLY A 14 13.07 -26.12 1.79
C GLY A 14 13.32 -24.85 0.99
N ILE A 15 14.32 -24.06 1.39
CA ILE A 15 14.65 -22.76 0.77
C ILE A 15 15.73 -22.96 -0.28
N ALA A 16 15.51 -22.47 -1.50
CA ALA A 16 16.53 -22.47 -2.54
C ALA A 16 17.61 -21.43 -2.19
N LYS A 17 18.87 -21.89 -2.10
CA LYS A 17 20.03 -21.02 -1.87
C LYS A 17 20.53 -20.34 -3.14
N GLU A 18 20.18 -20.88 -4.30
CA GLU A 18 20.49 -20.30 -5.59
C GLU A 18 19.23 -20.27 -6.47
N HIS A 19 19.01 -19.13 -7.12
CA HIS A 19 17.97 -18.96 -8.13
C HIS A 19 18.57 -18.46 -9.43
N ARG A 20 18.27 -19.13 -10.54
CA ARG A 20 18.81 -18.85 -11.87
C ARG A 20 17.70 -18.48 -12.84
N ASP A 21 17.92 -17.43 -13.62
CA ASP A 21 16.97 -16.99 -14.66
C ASP A 21 17.25 -17.67 -16.02
N LEU A 22 16.46 -17.33 -17.03
CA LEU A 22 16.62 -17.87 -18.38
C LEU A 22 17.89 -17.38 -19.10
N ASN A 23 18.45 -16.26 -18.66
CA ASN A 23 19.66 -15.66 -19.20
C ASN A 23 20.91 -16.13 -18.46
N ASN A 24 20.76 -17.11 -17.56
CA ASN A 24 21.82 -17.69 -16.75
C ASN A 24 22.40 -16.73 -15.69
N PHE A 25 21.71 -15.64 -15.38
CA PHE A 25 22.00 -14.83 -14.20
C PHE A 25 21.42 -15.50 -12.96
N TYR A 26 22.13 -15.41 -11.84
CA TYR A 26 21.70 -16.03 -10.60
C TYR A 26 21.91 -15.11 -9.41
N TYR A 27 21.10 -15.34 -8.37
CA TYR A 27 21.31 -14.74 -7.05
C TYR A 27 21.37 -15.83 -6.00
N GLU A 28 22.13 -15.57 -4.95
CA GLU A 28 22.28 -16.45 -3.79
C GLU A 28 21.51 -15.89 -2.60
N THR A 29 20.96 -16.78 -1.77
CA THR A 29 20.31 -16.44 -0.50
C THR A 29 21.02 -17.13 0.65
N ASP A 30 21.35 -16.35 1.68
CA ASP A 30 21.88 -16.83 2.94
C ASP A 30 20.74 -16.96 3.96
N VAL A 31 20.75 -18.05 4.73
CA VAL A 31 19.65 -18.43 5.65
C VAL A 31 20.24 -18.83 7.00
N ASP A 32 19.63 -18.37 8.09
CA ASP A 32 20.02 -18.76 9.46
C ASP A 32 19.44 -20.11 9.91
N ASP A 33 19.79 -20.53 11.13
CA ASP A 33 19.31 -21.77 11.76
C ASP A 33 17.83 -21.73 12.20
N LEU A 34 17.11 -20.68 11.83
CA LEU A 34 15.66 -20.57 12.01
C LEU A 34 14.92 -20.46 10.67
N GLY A 35 15.64 -20.58 9.54
CA GLY A 35 15.05 -20.51 8.20
C GLY A 35 14.77 -19.08 7.73
N ARG A 36 15.33 -18.06 8.38
CA ARG A 36 15.17 -16.65 8.00
C ARG A 36 16.28 -16.25 7.05
N ILE A 37 15.94 -15.49 6.01
CA ILE A 37 16.92 -14.96 5.06
C ILE A 37 17.77 -13.91 5.76
N THR A 38 19.09 -14.05 5.75
CA THR A 38 20.04 -13.10 6.35
C THR A 38 20.78 -12.27 5.31
N GLY A 39 20.83 -12.73 4.06
CA GLY A 39 21.55 -12.06 2.98
C GLY A 39 21.05 -12.49 1.61
N VAL A 40 21.13 -11.58 0.65
CA VAL A 40 20.92 -11.88 -0.77
C VAL A 40 22.05 -11.24 -1.56
N ARG A 41 22.70 -12.03 -2.41
CA ARG A 41 23.79 -11.59 -3.29
C ARG A 41 23.36 -11.76 -4.74
N GLY A 42 23.32 -10.67 -5.50
CA GLY A 42 23.01 -10.71 -6.93
C GLY A 42 24.25 -10.99 -7.77
N PRO A 43 24.09 -11.04 -9.11
CA PRO A 43 25.20 -11.31 -10.02
C PRO A 43 26.38 -10.34 -9.85
N ASN A 44 26.09 -9.07 -9.56
CA ASN A 44 27.12 -8.03 -9.41
C ASN A 44 27.90 -8.20 -8.11
N GLU A 45 27.21 -8.49 -7.01
CA GLU A 45 27.84 -8.67 -5.70
C GLU A 45 28.71 -9.92 -5.68
N LEU A 46 28.23 -10.99 -6.32
CA LEU A 46 28.99 -12.23 -6.51
C LEU A 46 30.23 -12.01 -7.39
N ALA A 47 30.13 -11.20 -8.43
CA ALA A 47 31.25 -10.89 -9.32
C ALA A 47 32.30 -9.96 -8.68
N THR A 48 31.87 -9.04 -7.81
CA THR A 48 32.73 -8.02 -7.19
C THR A 48 33.23 -8.39 -5.79
N GLY A 49 32.72 -9.49 -5.21
CA GLY A 49 33.07 -9.91 -3.85
C GLY A 49 32.43 -9.07 -2.75
N VAL A 50 31.37 -8.33 -3.08
CA VAL A 50 30.57 -7.56 -2.12
C VAL A 50 29.75 -8.54 -1.26
N PRO A 51 29.66 -8.35 0.06
CA PRO A 51 29.08 -9.34 0.96
C PRO A 51 27.57 -9.56 0.77
N TYR A 52 26.83 -8.55 0.30
CA TYR A 52 25.39 -8.64 0.04
C TYR A 52 24.92 -7.47 -0.82
N ALA A 53 23.82 -7.66 -1.54
CA ALA A 53 23.02 -6.57 -2.09
C ALA A 53 22.06 -6.04 -1.02
N ILE A 54 21.47 -6.99 -0.29
CA ILE A 54 20.59 -6.74 0.85
C ILE A 54 20.88 -7.76 1.95
N ALA A 55 20.92 -7.31 3.20
CA ALA A 55 21.09 -8.16 4.37
C ALA A 55 20.04 -7.86 5.44
N PHE A 56 19.81 -8.84 6.32
CA PHE A 56 18.83 -8.76 7.39
C PHE A 56 19.45 -9.16 8.72
N GLU A 57 19.27 -8.32 9.74
CA GLU A 57 19.59 -8.64 11.12
C GLU A 57 18.31 -8.70 11.93
N TYR A 58 18.12 -9.78 12.69
CA TYR A 58 16.89 -10.00 13.45
C TYR A 58 17.15 -9.92 14.94
N GLN A 59 16.36 -9.11 15.64
CA GLN A 59 16.30 -9.03 17.10
C GLN A 59 14.88 -9.40 17.54
N PRO A 60 14.55 -10.71 17.52
CA PRO A 60 13.17 -11.19 17.68
C PRO A 60 12.67 -11.16 19.13
N LEU A 61 13.57 -10.95 20.10
CA LEU A 61 13.22 -10.96 21.51
C LEU A 61 12.86 -9.54 21.97
N ALA A 62 11.60 -9.35 22.35
CA ALA A 62 11.19 -8.18 23.08
C ALA A 62 11.70 -8.25 24.53
N THR A 63 12.02 -7.10 25.11
CA THR A 63 12.31 -6.96 26.54
C THR A 63 11.07 -6.48 27.29
N PHE A 64 10.94 -6.90 28.55
CA PHE A 64 9.76 -6.65 29.37
C PHE A 64 10.17 -6.05 30.72
N GLY A 65 9.34 -5.16 31.23
CA GLY A 65 9.35 -4.70 32.62
C GLY A 65 7.99 -4.95 33.28
N GLU A 66 7.80 -4.46 34.50
CA GLU A 66 6.56 -4.66 35.28
C GLU A 66 5.31 -4.13 34.57
N SER A 67 5.45 -3.09 33.75
CA SER A 67 4.35 -2.45 33.01
C SER A 67 4.21 -2.92 31.55
N GLY A 68 4.91 -3.98 31.13
CA GLY A 68 4.85 -4.53 29.77
C GLY A 68 6.14 -4.40 28.96
N ILE A 69 6.02 -4.36 27.62
CA ILE A 69 7.17 -4.33 26.70
C ILE A 69 7.98 -3.03 26.88
N THR A 70 9.28 -3.16 27.14
CA THR A 70 10.22 -2.03 27.28
C THR A 70 11.00 -1.76 25.99
N ALA A 71 11.34 -2.81 25.22
CA ALA A 71 11.81 -2.72 23.84
C ALA A 71 11.13 -3.80 22.98
N PRO A 72 10.41 -3.43 21.92
CA PRO A 72 9.80 -4.38 21.00
C PRO A 72 10.85 -5.12 20.17
N ALA A 73 10.46 -6.27 19.63
CA ALA A 73 11.25 -6.99 18.63
C ALA A 73 11.41 -6.13 17.36
N TYR A 74 12.54 -6.27 16.69
CA TYR A 74 12.80 -5.55 15.44
C TYR A 74 13.69 -6.33 14.48
N ALA A 75 13.70 -5.88 13.23
CA ALA A 75 14.65 -6.32 12.22
C ALA A 75 15.28 -5.11 11.53
N VAL A 76 16.56 -5.22 11.17
CA VAL A 76 17.31 -4.24 10.38
C VAL A 76 17.48 -4.82 8.98
N THR A 77 17.01 -4.09 7.98
CA THR A 77 17.31 -4.35 6.57
C THR A 77 18.40 -3.40 6.13
N LYS A 78 19.48 -3.94 5.57
CA LYS A 78 20.64 -3.20 5.08
C LYS A 78 20.69 -3.32 3.57
N HIS A 79 20.71 -2.21 2.85
CA HIS A 79 21.04 -2.23 1.42
C HIS A 79 22.45 -1.70 1.25
N TYR A 80 23.27 -2.45 0.54
CA TYR A 80 24.64 -2.05 0.28
C TYR A 80 24.69 -0.82 -0.61
N ASP A 81 25.34 0.25 -0.14
CA ASP A 81 25.62 1.44 -0.94
C ASP A 81 27.00 1.32 -1.60
N ILE A 82 27.03 1.13 -2.91
CA ILE A 82 28.28 1.05 -3.66
C ILE A 82 29.05 2.37 -3.70
N GLN A 83 28.36 3.51 -3.54
CA GLN A 83 28.98 4.83 -3.51
C GLN A 83 29.62 5.10 -2.14
N HIS A 84 29.08 4.50 -1.09
CA HIS A 84 29.58 4.59 0.29
C HIS A 84 29.69 3.19 0.93
N PRO A 85 30.72 2.38 0.57
CA PRO A 85 30.82 0.97 0.98
C PRO A 85 30.81 0.65 2.48
N ASN A 86 30.94 1.66 3.35
CA ASN A 86 30.92 1.52 4.80
C ASN A 86 29.65 2.11 5.43
N ASP A 87 28.68 2.53 4.62
CA ASP A 87 27.45 3.20 5.03
C ASP A 87 26.26 2.60 4.28
N ASP A 88 25.64 1.58 4.88
CA ASP A 88 24.48 0.92 4.28
C ASP A 88 23.23 1.80 4.41
N LEU A 89 22.33 1.71 3.43
CA LEU A 89 20.99 2.27 3.57
C LEU A 89 20.14 1.36 4.46
N GLU A 90 19.97 1.77 5.71
CA GLU A 90 19.32 0.97 6.75
C GLU A 90 17.82 1.29 6.89
N THR A 91 17.02 0.23 7.08
CA THR A 91 15.62 0.33 7.50
C THR A 91 15.42 -0.55 8.72
N VAL A 92 14.99 0.03 9.85
CA VAL A 92 14.68 -0.72 11.08
C VAL A 92 13.18 -0.80 11.25
N THR A 93 12.63 -2.00 11.33
CA THR A 93 11.19 -2.23 11.53
C THR A 93 10.95 -2.84 12.90
N PHE A 94 10.23 -2.14 13.76
CA PHE A 94 9.79 -2.63 15.07
C PHE A 94 8.38 -3.20 14.95
N VAL A 95 8.15 -4.35 15.60
CA VAL A 95 6.87 -5.05 15.56
C VAL A 95 6.28 -5.25 16.95
N ASP A 96 4.96 -5.33 17.03
CA ASP A 96 4.27 -5.77 18.25
C ASP A 96 4.18 -7.30 18.34
N GLY A 97 3.56 -7.80 19.43
CA GLY A 97 3.37 -9.24 19.65
C GLY A 97 2.45 -9.93 18.64
N PHE A 98 1.74 -9.18 17.79
CA PHE A 98 0.93 -9.70 16.68
C PHE A 98 1.68 -9.64 15.34
N GLY A 99 2.94 -9.20 15.33
CA GLY A 99 3.76 -9.04 14.13
C GLY A 99 3.43 -7.79 13.31
N ARG A 100 2.61 -6.86 13.84
CA ARG A 100 2.28 -5.61 13.14
C ARG A 100 3.45 -4.64 13.29
N ALA A 101 3.85 -4.00 12.20
CA ALA A 101 4.84 -2.92 12.26
C ALA A 101 4.26 -1.72 13.03
N VAL A 102 4.89 -1.36 14.15
CA VAL A 102 4.47 -0.26 15.03
C VAL A 102 5.38 0.97 14.95
N GLN A 103 6.55 0.81 14.35
CA GLN A 103 7.48 1.88 14.05
C GLN A 103 8.45 1.42 12.96
N VAL A 104 8.69 2.27 11.96
CA VAL A 104 9.72 2.05 10.95
C VAL A 104 10.67 3.23 10.96
N LYS A 105 11.96 2.95 11.09
CA LYS A 105 13.02 3.94 10.95
C LYS A 105 13.73 3.72 9.63
N LYS A 106 13.98 4.78 8.90
CA LYS A 106 14.84 4.76 7.71
C LYS A 106 15.99 5.72 7.90
N ASP A 107 17.18 5.28 7.51
CA ASP A 107 18.30 6.19 7.36
C ASP A 107 18.01 7.22 6.27
N GLY A 108 18.53 8.43 6.47
CA GLY A 108 18.33 9.55 5.57
C GLY A 108 19.12 10.77 6.01
N VAL A 109 19.21 11.73 5.08
CA VAL A 109 19.87 13.01 5.32
C VAL A 109 18.82 14.10 5.36
N ILE A 110 18.84 14.91 6.42
CA ILE A 110 18.06 16.14 6.49
C ILE A 110 18.98 17.34 6.28
N THR A 111 18.61 18.19 5.32
CA THR A 111 19.30 19.45 5.09
C THR A 111 18.55 20.57 5.80
N SER A 112 19.18 21.16 6.80
CA SER A 112 18.67 22.38 7.45
C SER A 112 19.28 23.59 6.78
N ALA A 113 18.44 24.55 6.38
CA ALA A 113 18.89 25.82 5.80
C ALA A 113 18.12 26.97 6.46
N ALA A 114 18.85 27.91 7.06
CA ALA A 114 18.30 29.14 7.61
C ALA A 114 18.78 30.33 6.76
N LYS A 115 17.92 31.34 6.62
CA LYS A 115 18.27 32.56 5.87
C LYS A 115 19.51 33.21 6.48
N GLY A 116 20.60 33.30 5.70
CA GLY A 116 21.88 33.85 6.15
C GLY A 116 22.85 32.82 6.74
N SER A 117 22.55 31.53 6.66
CA SER A 117 23.46 30.44 7.04
C SER A 117 23.65 29.46 5.88
N SER A 118 24.83 28.84 5.83
CA SER A 118 25.06 27.71 4.93
C SER A 118 24.13 26.55 5.30
N ALA A 119 23.68 25.83 4.29
CA ALA A 119 22.95 24.58 4.51
C ALA A 119 23.84 23.59 5.29
N LYS A 120 23.23 22.89 6.24
CA LYS A 120 23.90 21.85 7.02
C LYS A 120 23.12 20.55 6.85
N ASP A 121 23.82 19.55 6.34
CA ASP A 121 23.34 18.18 6.23
C ASP A 121 23.57 17.43 7.55
N GLU A 122 22.58 16.64 7.97
CA GLU A 122 22.64 15.80 9.15
C GLU A 122 22.05 14.43 8.85
N ASN A 123 22.85 13.38 9.11
CA ASN A 123 22.40 11.98 8.97
C ASN A 123 21.52 11.62 10.17
N VAL A 124 20.32 11.15 9.89
CA VAL A 124 19.27 10.90 10.89
C VAL A 124 18.51 9.63 10.58
N MET A 125 17.90 9.05 11.61
CA MET A 125 16.84 8.08 11.44
C MET A 125 15.51 8.81 11.34
N ILE A 126 14.84 8.72 10.18
CA ILE A 126 13.47 9.18 9.99
C ILE A 126 12.53 8.12 10.59
N VAL A 127 11.90 8.46 11.70
CA VAL A 127 11.02 7.59 12.50
C VAL A 127 9.57 7.80 12.07
N SER A 128 8.93 6.75 11.57
CA SER A 128 7.56 6.80 11.05
C SER A 128 6.69 5.67 11.61
N GLY A 129 5.38 5.69 11.31
CA GLY A 129 4.44 4.63 11.68
C GLY A 129 3.92 4.73 13.12
N ARG A 130 4.13 5.88 13.79
CA ARG A 130 3.67 6.07 15.16
C ARG A 130 2.16 6.26 15.21
N ASN A 131 1.45 5.16 15.46
CA ASN A 131 0.00 5.12 15.58
C ASN A 131 -0.45 4.89 17.02
N VAL A 132 -1.63 5.43 17.35
CA VAL A 132 -2.39 5.05 18.55
C VAL A 132 -3.60 4.26 18.10
N TYR A 133 -3.76 3.08 18.66
CA TYR A 133 -4.87 2.19 18.38
C TYR A 133 -5.97 2.37 19.42
N ASP A 134 -7.21 2.19 19.01
CA ASP A 134 -8.33 2.05 19.95
C ASP A 134 -8.39 0.64 20.57
N ALA A 135 -9.37 0.39 21.43
CA ALA A 135 -9.55 -0.88 22.12
C ALA A 135 -9.85 -2.07 21.17
N PHE A 136 -10.24 -1.79 19.93
CA PHE A 136 -10.50 -2.80 18.90
C PHE A 136 -9.30 -3.00 17.97
N GLY A 137 -8.18 -2.30 18.21
CA GLY A 137 -6.97 -2.41 17.41
C GLY A 137 -7.00 -1.62 16.10
N ARG A 138 -7.96 -0.70 15.93
CA ARG A 138 -8.06 0.20 14.76
C ARG A 138 -7.22 1.45 14.99
N VAL A 139 -6.66 2.05 13.94
CA VAL A 139 -5.81 3.25 14.06
C VAL A 139 -6.68 4.47 14.37
N ALA A 140 -6.70 4.92 15.61
CA ALA A 140 -7.45 6.10 16.05
C ALA A 140 -6.68 7.40 15.81
N LYS A 141 -5.35 7.38 15.92
CA LYS A 141 -4.47 8.53 15.65
C LYS A 141 -3.22 8.10 14.90
N ALA A 142 -2.87 8.83 13.86
CA ALA A 142 -1.62 8.65 13.11
C ALA A 142 -0.80 9.93 13.16
N PHE A 143 0.44 9.82 13.63
CA PHE A 143 1.35 10.96 13.79
C PHE A 143 2.30 11.10 12.62
N TYR A 144 2.77 12.32 12.37
CA TYR A 144 3.82 12.56 11.38
C TYR A 144 5.14 11.88 11.77
N PRO A 145 6.01 11.61 10.78
CA PRO A 145 7.36 11.17 11.06
C PRO A 145 8.16 12.20 11.86
N THR A 146 9.01 11.73 12.76
CA THR A 146 10.01 12.52 13.48
C THR A 146 11.42 12.11 13.05
N THR A 147 12.44 12.81 13.52
CA THR A 147 13.84 12.43 13.30
C THR A 147 14.54 12.15 14.62
N GLU A 148 15.50 11.24 14.61
CA GLU A 148 16.41 10.96 15.71
C GLU A 148 17.85 10.83 15.18
N GLY A 149 18.84 11.04 16.04
CA GLY A 149 20.24 10.86 15.66
C GLY A 149 20.53 9.40 15.26
N ASN A 150 21.45 9.21 14.31
CA ASN A 150 21.77 7.88 13.75
C ASN A 150 22.10 6.80 14.81
N GLY A 151 22.71 7.20 15.94
CA GLY A 151 23.00 6.30 17.07
C GLY A 151 21.77 5.64 17.73
N SER A 152 20.55 6.08 17.43
CA SER A 152 19.30 5.58 18.01
C SER A 152 18.56 4.56 17.13
N LYS A 153 19.18 4.05 16.06
CA LYS A 153 18.51 3.14 15.09
C LYS A 153 17.86 1.91 15.73
N SER A 154 18.49 1.30 16.73
CA SER A 154 18.02 0.09 17.42
C SER A 154 17.12 0.36 18.63
N THR A 155 16.94 1.64 19.02
CA THR A 155 16.14 2.00 20.20
C THR A 155 14.74 2.40 19.78
N PHE A 156 13.71 1.77 20.33
CA PHE A 156 12.33 2.16 20.02
C PHE A 156 12.02 3.59 20.50
N SER A 157 11.57 4.45 19.59
CA SER A 157 11.18 5.82 19.94
C SER A 157 9.80 5.83 20.60
N LYS A 158 9.71 6.43 21.78
CA LYS A 158 8.45 6.61 22.51
C LYS A 158 7.81 7.97 22.23
N SER A 159 8.55 8.87 21.61
CA SER A 159 8.13 10.22 21.31
C SER A 159 7.03 10.23 20.26
N PHE A 160 6.15 11.21 20.37
CA PHE A 160 5.20 11.57 19.33
C PHE A 160 5.66 12.86 18.69
N ASP A 161 5.28 13.07 17.43
CA ASP A 161 5.43 14.37 16.81
C ASP A 161 4.58 15.43 17.55
N ASN A 162 5.04 16.68 17.52
CA ASN A 162 4.37 17.79 18.21
C ASN A 162 3.22 18.38 17.40
N VAL A 163 3.13 18.11 16.09
CA VAL A 163 2.00 18.50 15.27
C VAL A 163 0.82 17.59 15.61
N SER A 164 -0.40 18.16 15.61
CA SER A 164 -1.63 17.40 15.79
C SER A 164 -1.67 16.18 14.84
N PRO A 165 -2.02 14.99 15.32
CA PRO A 165 -2.09 13.80 14.47
C PRO A 165 -3.33 13.85 13.57
N THR A 166 -3.32 13.03 12.53
CA THR A 166 -4.56 12.66 11.83
C THR A 166 -5.40 11.78 12.75
N VAL A 167 -6.64 12.17 13.03
CA VAL A 167 -7.57 11.45 13.91
C VAL A 167 -8.66 10.81 13.10
N THR A 168 -8.85 9.49 13.25
CA THR A 168 -9.94 8.75 12.60
C THR A 168 -10.95 8.25 13.63
N VAL A 169 -12.22 8.56 13.41
CA VAL A 169 -13.34 8.08 14.22
C VAL A 169 -14.09 7.01 13.43
N TYR A 170 -14.44 5.92 14.11
CA TYR A 170 -15.12 4.77 13.52
C TYR A 170 -16.50 4.57 14.14
N ASP A 171 -17.42 3.99 13.37
CA ASP A 171 -18.70 3.50 13.90
C ASP A 171 -18.56 2.10 14.53
N VAL A 172 -19.70 1.52 14.94
CA VAL A 172 -19.79 0.19 15.56
C VAL A 172 -19.56 -0.96 14.58
N LEU A 173 -19.47 -0.68 13.28
CA LEU A 173 -19.20 -1.65 12.22
C LEU A 173 -17.77 -1.48 11.66
N ASP A 174 -16.90 -0.81 12.40
CA ASP A 174 -15.50 -0.54 12.04
C ASP A 174 -15.30 0.32 10.80
N ARG A 175 -16.30 1.13 10.43
CA ARG A 175 -16.21 2.03 9.27
C ARG A 175 -15.85 3.44 9.70
N ALA A 176 -14.93 4.08 8.99
CA ALA A 176 -14.50 5.45 9.30
C ALA A 176 -15.63 6.45 9.01
N THR A 177 -16.02 7.24 10.01
CA THR A 177 -17.08 8.26 9.94
C THR A 177 -16.54 9.69 9.90
N SER A 178 -15.33 9.89 10.41
CA SER A 178 -14.65 11.19 10.38
C SER A 178 -13.15 11.01 10.35
N VAL A 179 -12.47 11.82 9.56
CA VAL A 179 -11.01 11.96 9.52
C VAL A 179 -10.68 13.44 9.70
N THR A 180 -10.06 13.78 10.81
CA THR A 180 -9.58 15.14 11.09
C THR A 180 -8.09 15.21 10.85
N PHE A 181 -7.68 16.13 9.98
CA PHE A 181 -6.29 16.35 9.62
C PHE A 181 -5.58 17.28 10.63
N PRO A 182 -4.24 17.35 10.57
CA PRO A 182 -3.41 18.17 11.46
C PRO A 182 -3.74 19.67 11.49
N ASP A 183 -4.29 20.20 10.40
CA ASP A 183 -4.77 21.59 10.28
C ASP A 183 -6.20 21.79 10.82
N ASN A 184 -6.77 20.76 11.46
CA ASN A 184 -8.17 20.64 11.91
C ASN A 184 -9.21 20.58 10.79
N SER A 185 -8.79 20.55 9.52
CA SER A 185 -9.70 20.27 8.42
C SER A 185 -10.25 18.84 8.57
N THR A 186 -11.51 18.62 8.20
CA THR A 186 -12.18 17.35 8.47
C THR A 186 -12.91 16.84 7.25
N THR A 187 -12.73 15.55 6.95
CA THR A 187 -13.53 14.80 6.00
C THR A 187 -14.48 13.90 6.78
N THR A 188 -15.77 13.92 6.45
CA THR A 188 -16.77 13.05 7.09
C THR A 188 -17.33 12.05 6.09
N THR A 189 -17.71 10.87 6.61
CA THR A 189 -18.33 9.81 5.82
C THR A 189 -19.60 9.35 6.52
N ALA A 190 -20.74 9.46 5.83
CA ALA A 190 -22.02 8.95 6.30
C ALA A 190 -22.40 7.68 5.54
N TYR A 191 -22.90 6.69 6.26
CA TYR A 191 -23.37 5.42 5.71
C TYR A 191 -24.88 5.30 5.94
N THR A 192 -25.65 5.21 4.86
CA THR A 192 -27.11 5.05 4.90
C THR A 192 -27.55 3.97 3.91
N VAL A 193 -28.84 3.64 3.89
CA VAL A 193 -29.40 2.72 2.90
C VAL A 193 -30.46 3.47 2.12
N ASP A 194 -30.37 3.43 0.79
CA ASP A 194 -31.46 3.87 -0.07
C ASP A 194 -32.56 2.81 -0.07
N ASN A 195 -33.72 3.13 0.50
CA ASN A 195 -34.80 2.17 0.68
C ASN A 195 -35.46 1.76 -0.64
N GLY A 196 -35.32 2.55 -1.72
CA GLY A 196 -35.87 2.22 -3.03
C GLY A 196 -35.04 1.19 -3.78
N SER A 197 -33.71 1.34 -3.78
CA SER A 197 -32.78 0.42 -4.45
C SER A 197 -32.16 -0.64 -3.54
N HIS A 198 -32.43 -0.57 -2.23
CA HIS A 198 -31.74 -1.33 -1.18
C HIS A 198 -30.20 -1.20 -1.24
N ALA A 199 -29.70 -0.11 -1.81
CA ALA A 199 -28.28 0.13 -1.95
C ALA A 199 -27.68 0.73 -0.68
N LEU A 200 -26.47 0.31 -0.31
CA LEU A 200 -25.65 1.02 0.66
C LEU A 200 -25.18 2.33 0.03
N VAL A 201 -25.50 3.45 0.66
CA VAL A 201 -25.11 4.80 0.25
C VAL A 201 -24.01 5.30 1.17
N THR A 202 -22.82 5.47 0.61
CA THR A 202 -21.67 6.09 1.28
C THR A 202 -21.55 7.52 0.79
N THR A 203 -21.74 8.50 1.68
CA THR A 203 -21.62 9.92 1.37
C THR A 203 -20.38 10.49 2.04
N VAL A 204 -19.43 10.98 1.25
CA VAL A 204 -18.21 11.65 1.71
C VAL A 204 -18.39 13.16 1.55
N THR A 205 -18.11 13.91 2.61
CA THR A 205 -18.01 15.37 2.59
C THR A 205 -16.59 15.75 2.92
N ASP A 206 -15.88 16.38 1.97
CA ASP A 206 -14.51 16.83 2.19
C ASP A 206 -14.45 18.11 3.05
N ALA A 207 -13.25 18.55 3.39
CA ALA A 207 -13.03 19.75 4.19
C ALA A 207 -13.46 21.06 3.51
N LEU A 208 -13.64 21.06 2.20
CA LEU A 208 -14.16 22.19 1.42
C LEU A 208 -15.69 22.13 1.28
N HIS A 209 -16.34 21.18 1.95
CA HIS A 209 -17.77 20.89 1.86
C HIS A 209 -18.22 20.38 0.48
N ASN A 210 -17.31 19.85 -0.34
CA ASN A 210 -17.72 19.10 -1.52
C ASN A 210 -18.26 17.75 -1.10
N VAL A 211 -19.42 17.39 -1.65
CA VAL A 211 -20.11 16.15 -1.29
C VAL A 211 -20.14 15.20 -2.48
N GLN A 212 -19.72 13.96 -2.23
CA GLN A 212 -19.83 12.84 -3.17
C GLN A 212 -20.59 11.69 -2.51
N SER A 213 -21.50 11.04 -3.23
CA SER A 213 -22.15 9.81 -2.75
C SER A 213 -22.03 8.66 -3.74
N THR A 214 -21.76 7.47 -3.21
CA THR A 214 -21.65 6.23 -3.96
C THR A 214 -22.70 5.24 -3.45
N HIS A 215 -23.53 4.76 -4.36
CA HIS A 215 -24.54 3.73 -4.10
C HIS A 215 -23.98 2.39 -4.53
N THR A 216 -24.00 1.40 -3.63
CA THR A 216 -23.48 0.05 -3.89
C THR A 216 -24.56 -0.99 -3.63
N ASN A 217 -24.65 -1.99 -4.50
CA ASN A 217 -25.56 -3.12 -4.29
C ASN A 217 -25.04 -4.09 -3.21
N GLY A 218 -25.82 -5.11 -2.85
CA GLY A 218 -25.44 -6.10 -1.83
C GLY A 218 -24.19 -6.93 -2.16
N SER A 219 -23.71 -6.93 -3.41
CA SER A 219 -22.44 -7.56 -3.81
C SER A 219 -21.26 -6.56 -3.83
N GLY A 220 -21.45 -5.33 -3.37
CA GLY A 220 -20.44 -4.29 -3.35
C GLY A 220 -20.15 -3.63 -4.70
N LYS A 221 -20.98 -3.87 -5.74
CA LYS A 221 -20.84 -3.19 -7.04
C LYS A 221 -21.49 -1.82 -7.00
N THR A 222 -20.82 -0.82 -7.54
CA THR A 222 -21.32 0.56 -7.62
C THR A 222 -22.46 0.67 -8.61
N LEU A 223 -23.66 1.04 -8.16
CA LEU A 223 -24.82 1.28 -9.01
C LEU A 223 -24.88 2.73 -9.53
N LYS A 224 -24.46 3.68 -8.69
CA LYS A 224 -24.54 5.12 -9.00
C LYS A 224 -23.48 5.88 -8.22
N THR A 225 -22.81 6.83 -8.86
CA THR A 225 -21.97 7.85 -8.22
C THR A 225 -22.57 9.21 -8.47
N ILE A 226 -22.55 10.06 -7.45
CA ILE A 226 -23.12 11.41 -7.48
C ILE A 226 -22.09 12.38 -6.92
N GLN A 227 -21.65 13.34 -7.71
CA GLN A 227 -20.94 14.52 -7.23
C GLN A 227 -21.98 15.64 -7.05
N LYS A 228 -22.25 16.03 -5.80
CA LYS A 228 -23.29 17.03 -5.48
C LYS A 228 -22.79 18.47 -5.54
N SER A 229 -21.48 18.67 -5.58
CA SER A 229 -20.84 19.99 -5.51
C SER A 229 -19.99 20.28 -6.75
N GLY A 230 -20.58 20.16 -7.94
CA GLY A 230 -19.98 20.61 -9.21
C GLY A 230 -20.42 22.04 -9.58
N PRO A 231 -19.64 22.78 -10.40
CA PRO A 231 -20.04 24.10 -10.90
C PRO A 231 -21.35 24.07 -11.71
N ASP A 232 -21.66 22.93 -12.33
CA ASP A 232 -22.86 22.71 -13.15
C ASP A 232 -23.99 21.97 -12.42
N GLY A 233 -23.88 21.81 -11.09
CA GLY A 233 -24.86 21.11 -10.25
C GLY A 233 -24.48 19.66 -9.95
N GLU A 234 -25.49 18.79 -9.82
CA GLU A 234 -25.32 17.38 -9.49
C GLU A 234 -24.88 16.58 -10.72
N ILE A 235 -23.67 16.01 -10.68
CA ILE A 235 -23.14 15.13 -11.74
C ILE A 235 -23.39 13.68 -11.32
N THR A 236 -24.18 12.96 -12.12
CA THR A 236 -24.53 11.56 -11.86
C THR A 236 -23.92 10.64 -12.92
N THR A 237 -23.41 9.49 -12.50
CA THR A 237 -23.10 8.37 -13.40
C THR A 237 -23.72 7.10 -12.84
N SER A 238 -24.45 6.34 -13.65
CA SER A 238 -25.09 5.09 -13.25
C SER A 238 -24.50 3.89 -13.99
N PHE A 239 -24.48 2.75 -13.31
CA PHE A 239 -23.86 1.52 -13.75
C PHE A 239 -24.88 0.38 -13.61
N GLU A 240 -25.04 -0.41 -14.66
CA GLU A 240 -25.91 -1.59 -14.65
C GLU A 240 -25.08 -2.85 -14.90
N TYR A 241 -25.45 -3.90 -14.18
CA TYR A 241 -24.77 -5.19 -14.23
C TYR A 241 -25.73 -6.28 -14.68
N ASP A 242 -25.22 -7.30 -15.37
CA ASP A 242 -26.00 -8.49 -15.69
C ASP A 242 -26.16 -9.42 -14.48
N GLY A 243 -26.91 -10.52 -14.67
CA GLY A 243 -27.20 -11.49 -13.59
C GLY A 243 -25.99 -12.20 -12.98
N ILE A 244 -24.81 -12.07 -13.59
CA ILE A 244 -23.53 -12.59 -13.05
C ILE A 244 -22.55 -11.46 -12.69
N GLN A 245 -23.07 -10.23 -12.48
CA GLN A 245 -22.36 -9.07 -11.94
C GLN A 245 -21.28 -8.47 -12.86
N ARG A 246 -21.44 -8.57 -14.19
CA ARG A 246 -20.59 -7.92 -15.19
C ARG A 246 -21.19 -6.59 -15.62
N LEU A 247 -20.36 -5.56 -15.78
CA LEU A 247 -20.80 -4.20 -16.12
C LEU A 247 -21.25 -4.12 -17.59
N VAL A 248 -22.56 -4.07 -17.82
CA VAL A 248 -23.13 -4.10 -19.19
C VAL A 248 -23.51 -2.72 -19.70
N ARG A 249 -23.71 -1.75 -18.81
CA ARG A 249 -24.12 -0.40 -19.19
C ARG A 249 -23.60 0.65 -18.23
N VAL A 250 -23.09 1.74 -18.78
CA VAL A 250 -22.75 2.97 -18.07
C VAL A 250 -23.54 4.10 -18.70
N THR A 251 -24.22 4.90 -17.90
CA THR A 251 -24.90 6.12 -18.34
C THR A 251 -24.24 7.31 -17.65
N ASP A 252 -23.70 8.25 -18.42
CA ASP A 252 -23.08 9.47 -17.91
C ASP A 252 -24.11 10.53 -17.52
N THR A 253 -23.65 11.71 -17.09
CA THR A 253 -24.53 12.76 -16.57
C THR A 253 -25.33 13.45 -17.66
N GLU A 254 -24.83 13.42 -18.90
CA GLU A 254 -25.50 13.91 -20.09
C GLU A 254 -26.51 12.89 -20.67
N GLY A 255 -26.57 11.69 -20.09
CA GLY A 255 -27.45 10.60 -20.53
C GLY A 255 -26.88 9.77 -21.68
N ASN A 256 -25.62 9.97 -22.07
CA ASN A 256 -24.99 9.12 -23.06
C ASN A 256 -24.71 7.74 -22.45
N VAL A 257 -24.92 6.72 -23.27
CA VAL A 257 -24.89 5.32 -22.83
C VAL A 257 -23.73 4.60 -23.49
N THR A 258 -22.86 4.03 -22.66
CA THR A 258 -21.85 3.06 -23.09
C THR A 258 -22.32 1.66 -22.73
N THR A 259 -22.38 0.75 -23.70
CA THR A 259 -22.73 -0.66 -23.45
C THR A 259 -21.53 -1.57 -23.63
N SER A 260 -21.52 -2.71 -22.94
CA SER A 260 -20.49 -3.74 -23.06
C SER A 260 -21.12 -5.12 -23.16
N THR A 261 -20.59 -5.96 -24.05
CA THR A 261 -20.98 -7.38 -24.15
C THR A 261 -19.82 -8.27 -23.78
N TYR A 262 -20.14 -9.47 -23.30
CA TYR A 262 -19.17 -10.41 -22.78
C TYR A 262 -19.46 -11.82 -23.28
N ASP A 263 -18.41 -12.62 -23.46
CA ASP A 263 -18.53 -14.05 -23.71
C ASP A 263 -18.75 -14.84 -22.41
N MET A 264 -18.85 -16.17 -22.51
CA MET A 264 -19.04 -17.06 -21.35
C MET A 264 -17.79 -17.21 -20.48
N GLY A 265 -16.63 -16.71 -20.94
CA GLY A 265 -15.38 -16.68 -20.20
C GLY A 265 -15.14 -15.36 -19.45
N ASP A 266 -16.16 -14.52 -19.33
CA ASP A 266 -16.09 -13.19 -18.71
C ASP A 266 -15.17 -12.19 -19.43
N ARG A 267 -14.95 -12.40 -20.74
CA ARG A 267 -14.13 -11.52 -21.57
C ARG A 267 -15.04 -10.60 -22.37
N ARG A 268 -14.71 -9.31 -22.39
CA ARG A 268 -15.49 -8.29 -23.08
C ARG A 268 -15.31 -8.39 -24.60
N THR A 269 -16.37 -8.76 -25.31
CA THR A 269 -16.35 -8.92 -26.78
C THR A 269 -16.71 -7.65 -27.53
N GLU A 270 -17.40 -6.71 -26.89
CA GLU A 270 -17.78 -5.43 -27.49
C GLU A 270 -17.84 -4.31 -26.46
N VAL A 271 -17.51 -3.10 -26.90
CA VAL A 271 -17.87 -1.84 -26.25
C VAL A 271 -18.49 -0.93 -27.30
N ASN A 272 -19.67 -0.41 -27.03
CA ASN A 272 -20.27 0.65 -27.84
C ASN A 272 -20.27 1.94 -27.03
N HIS A 273 -19.47 2.92 -27.46
CA HIS A 273 -19.35 4.20 -26.79
C HIS A 273 -19.88 5.32 -27.70
N PRO A 274 -20.69 6.26 -27.18
CA PRO A 274 -21.39 7.28 -27.97
C PRO A 274 -20.45 8.15 -28.82
N ALA A 275 -19.25 8.47 -28.30
CA ALA A 275 -18.29 9.32 -28.99
C ALA A 275 -17.32 8.57 -29.94
N SER A 276 -17.10 7.26 -29.73
CA SER A 276 -16.06 6.50 -30.45
C SER A 276 -16.60 5.29 -31.20
N GLY A 277 -17.93 5.11 -31.24
CA GLY A 277 -18.58 3.99 -31.89
C GLY A 277 -18.29 2.65 -31.23
N ILE A 278 -18.40 1.60 -32.04
CA ILE A 278 -18.25 0.20 -31.60
C ILE A 278 -16.79 -0.23 -31.70
N THR A 279 -16.30 -0.83 -30.63
CA THR A 279 -15.03 -1.57 -30.61
C THR A 279 -15.30 -3.03 -30.26
N SER A 280 -14.91 -3.95 -31.13
CA SER A 280 -15.09 -5.40 -30.94
C SER A 280 -13.77 -6.13 -30.75
N PHE A 281 -13.80 -7.18 -29.94
CA PHE A 281 -12.63 -8.00 -29.58
C PHE A 281 -12.91 -9.48 -29.85
N THR A 282 -11.88 -10.19 -30.34
CA THR A 282 -11.86 -11.66 -30.33
C THR A 282 -10.66 -12.15 -29.54
N TYR A 283 -10.78 -13.35 -28.99
CA TYR A 283 -9.78 -13.93 -28.10
C TYR A 283 -9.44 -15.35 -28.53
N ASP A 284 -8.18 -15.75 -28.33
CA ASP A 284 -7.79 -17.16 -28.43
C ASP A 284 -8.25 -17.95 -27.17
N ALA A 285 -7.94 -19.25 -27.14
CA ALA A 285 -8.29 -20.13 -26.02
C ALA A 285 -7.52 -19.81 -24.72
N LEU A 286 -6.39 -19.10 -24.80
CA LEU A 286 -5.59 -18.68 -23.66
C LEU A 286 -6.01 -17.30 -23.12
N GLY A 287 -6.93 -16.62 -23.80
CA GLY A 287 -7.41 -15.29 -23.42
C GLY A 287 -6.61 -14.14 -24.02
N ASN A 288 -5.68 -14.40 -24.94
CA ASN A 288 -4.99 -13.34 -25.66
C ASN A 288 -5.94 -12.72 -26.70
N VAL A 289 -5.87 -11.40 -26.88
CA VAL A 289 -6.64 -10.70 -27.91
C VAL A 289 -6.10 -11.12 -29.28
N LEU A 290 -6.96 -11.70 -30.11
CA LEU A 290 -6.66 -12.09 -31.48
C LEU A 290 -6.93 -10.93 -32.45
N THR A 291 -8.08 -10.26 -32.30
CA THR A 291 -8.43 -9.08 -33.10
C THR A 291 -9.04 -7.99 -32.23
N LYS A 292 -8.80 -6.74 -32.65
CA LYS A 292 -9.48 -5.53 -32.15
C LYS A 292 -9.92 -4.73 -33.37
N GLN A 293 -11.22 -4.54 -33.53
CA GLN A 293 -11.80 -3.75 -34.61
C GLN A 293 -12.49 -2.52 -34.03
N THR A 294 -12.27 -1.35 -34.63
CA THR A 294 -12.94 -0.09 -34.26
C THR A 294 -13.66 0.42 -35.51
N ALA A 295 -14.91 0.83 -35.36
CA ALA A 295 -15.73 1.40 -36.44
C ALA A 295 -15.33 2.85 -36.77
#